data_AF-A0A238C1E4-F1
#
_entry.id   AF-A0A238C1E4-F1
#
_cell.length_a   1.000
_cell.length_b   1.000
_cell.length_c   1.000
_cell.angle_alpha   90.00
_cell.angle_beta   90.00
_cell.angle_gamma   90.00
#
_symmetry.space_group_name_H-M   'P 1'
#
loop_
_entity.id
_entity.type
_entity.pdbx_description
1 polymer ?
#
loop_
_entity_poly.entity_id
_entity_poly.type
_entity_poly.pdbx_seq_one_letter_code
_entity_poly.pdbx_strand_id
1 'polypeptide(L)'
;MSIFSSKRVYYCQRCLNHNRLEPRKNHKCECIYANCACNKCILVEKRRVLNTQLHELEDVADAENEVGVDNHCGLTGRSKGG
;
A
#
# COMPACT_ATOMS: atom_id res chain seq x y z
N MET A 1 -7.56 -2.15 -30.53
CA MET A 1 -6.39 -1.30 -30.20
C MET A 1 -5.81 -1.76 -28.87
N SER A 2 -4.55 -2.17 -28.87
CA SER A 2 -3.84 -2.71 -27.71
C SER A 2 -3.70 -1.65 -26.61
N ILE A 3 -4.32 -1.89 -25.45
CA ILE A 3 -4.13 -1.08 -24.25
C ILE A 3 -2.72 -1.39 -23.76
N PHE A 4 -1.75 -0.55 -24.12
CA PHE A 4 -0.44 -0.59 -23.48
C PHE A 4 -0.67 -0.43 -21.97
N SER A 5 -0.37 -1.47 -21.21
CA SER A 5 -0.32 -1.44 -19.75
C SER A 5 0.85 -0.53 -19.36
N SER A 6 0.60 0.78 -19.31
CA SER A 6 1.54 1.76 -18.78
C SER A 6 1.70 1.49 -17.30
N LYS A 7 2.74 0.72 -16.95
CA LYS A 7 3.07 0.35 -15.57
C LYS A 7 3.14 1.62 -14.71
N ARG A 8 2.31 1.70 -13.67
CA ARG A 8 2.37 2.81 -12.71
C ARG A 8 3.72 2.81 -12.00
N VAL A 9 4.42 3.94 -12.06
CA VAL A 9 5.67 4.15 -11.34
C VAL A 9 5.34 4.67 -9.95
N TYR A 10 5.85 3.98 -8.93
CA TYR A 10 5.74 4.41 -7.54
C TYR A 10 6.99 5.18 -7.13
N TYR A 11 6.82 6.30 -6.43
CA TYR A 11 7.90 7.17 -5.96
C TYR A 11 8.14 6.99 -4.46
N CYS A 12 9.34 7.35 -4.00
CA CYS A 12 9.70 7.34 -2.59
C CYS A 12 8.99 8.49 -1.85
N GLN A 13 8.07 8.14 -0.94
CA GLN A 13 7.30 9.13 -0.19
C GLN A 13 8.16 10.05 0.69
N ARG A 14 9.28 9.55 1.24
CA ARG A 14 10.23 10.35 2.01
C ARG A 14 10.86 11.44 1.12
N CYS A 15 11.29 11.10 -0.09
CA CYS A 15 11.82 12.07 -1.05
C CYS A 15 10.76 13.09 -1.49
N LEU A 16 9.52 12.64 -1.74
CA LEU A 16 8.42 13.53 -2.11
C LEU A 16 8.16 14.59 -1.04
N ASN A 17 8.24 14.23 0.25
CA ASN A 17 8.06 15.19 1.36
C ASN A 17 9.11 16.32 1.37
N HIS A 18 10.24 16.12 0.69
CA HIS A 18 11.34 17.06 0.51
C HIS A 18 11.46 17.54 -0.95
N ASN A 19 10.39 17.42 -1.73
CA ASN A 19 10.29 17.87 -3.13
C ASN A 19 11.26 17.17 -4.09
N ARG A 20 11.61 15.90 -3.82
CA ARG A 20 12.44 15.05 -4.69
C ARG A 20 11.63 13.89 -5.25
N LEU A 21 11.67 13.71 -6.57
CA LEU A 21 10.94 12.67 -7.31
C LEU A 21 11.85 11.48 -7.62
N GLU A 22 12.10 10.66 -6.60
CA GLU A 22 12.92 9.45 -6.74
C GLU A 22 12.04 8.21 -6.93
N PRO A 23 12.23 7.41 -8.00
CA PRO A 23 11.53 6.15 -8.17
C PRO A 23 11.79 5.22 -6.98
N ARG A 24 10.75 4.57 -6.44
CA ARG A 24 10.89 3.71 -5.26
C ARG A 24 11.70 2.44 -5.56
N LYS A 25 11.69 1.99 -6.81
CA LYS A 25 12.42 0.80 -7.26
C LYS A 25 13.92 1.02 -7.01
N ASN A 26 14.55 0.11 -6.27
CA ASN A 26 15.99 0.16 -5.91
C ASN A 26 16.44 1.34 -5.00
N HIS A 27 15.57 2.30 -4.68
CA HIS A 27 15.96 3.50 -3.93
C HIS A 27 16.04 3.33 -2.39
N LYS A 28 15.56 2.21 -1.83
CA LYS A 28 15.42 2.04 -0.36
C LYS A 28 16.73 2.29 0.40
N CYS A 29 17.86 1.77 -0.08
CA CYS A 29 19.15 1.85 0.61
C CYS A 29 19.92 3.15 0.32
N GLU A 30 19.63 3.79 -0.81
CA GLU A 30 20.32 5.01 -1.27
C GLU A 30 19.54 6.30 -0.93
N CYS A 31 18.40 6.15 -0.25
CA CYS A 31 17.56 7.28 0.11
C CYS A 31 18.27 8.18 1.12
N ILE A 32 18.61 9.40 0.69
CA ILE A 32 19.20 10.44 1.56
C ILE A 32 18.30 10.83 2.74
N TYR A 33 16.99 10.57 2.64
CA TYR A 33 16.00 10.83 3.68
C TYR A 33 15.55 9.57 4.43
N ALA A 34 16.27 8.44 4.26
CA ALA A 34 15.98 7.19 4.95
C ALA A 34 15.83 7.39 6.47
N ASN A 35 16.73 8.20 7.05
CA ASN A 35 16.79 8.48 8.49
C ASN A 35 16.23 9.86 8.85
N CYS A 36 15.49 10.51 7.95
CA CYS A 36 14.91 11.82 8.24
C CYS A 36 13.83 11.72 9.32
N ALA A 37 13.93 12.57 10.35
CA ALA A 37 13.02 12.65 11.49
C ALA A 37 12.11 13.90 11.47
N CYS A 38 11.88 14.52 10.30
CA CYS A 38 10.92 15.62 10.22
C CYS A 38 9.47 15.11 10.39
N ASN A 39 8.54 16.01 10.76
CA ASN A 39 7.13 15.67 11.00
C ASN A 39 6.49 14.87 9.85
N LYS A 40 6.74 15.28 8.60
CA LYS A 40 6.20 14.59 7.40
C LYS A 40 6.74 13.16 7.27
N CYS A 41 8.04 12.95 7.51
CA CYS A 41 8.67 11.63 7.40
C CYS A 41 8.30 10.70 8.56
N ILE A 42 8.10 11.24 9.77
CA ILE A 42 7.55 10.48 10.91
C ILE A 42 6.16 9.93 10.57
N LEU A 43 5.29 10.76 9.98
CA LEU A 43 3.94 10.32 9.57
C LEU A 43 3.98 9.21 8.51
N VAL A 44 4.95 9.24 7.59
CA VAL A 44 5.16 8.16 6.61
C VAL A 44 5.52 6.85 7.30
N GLU A 45 6.40 6.88 8.32
CA GLU A 45 6.75 5.67 9.05
C GLU A 45 5.58 5.13 9.88
N LYS A 46 4.87 6.01 10.60
CA LYS A 46 3.67 5.62 11.35
C LYS A 46 2.63 4.97 10.43
N ARG A 47 2.36 5.56 9.26
CA ARG A 47 1.47 4.97 8.26
C ARG A 47 1.95 3.59 7.82
N ARG A 48 3.25 3.42 7.57
CA ARG A 48 3.84 2.13 7.16
C ARG A 48 3.61 1.05 8.22
N VAL A 49 3.86 1.36 9.50
CA VAL A 49 3.63 0.43 10.61
C VAL A 49 2.15 0.03 10.71
N LEU A 50 1.24 1.00 10.66
CA LEU A 50 -0.20 0.74 10.70
C LEU A 50 -0.66 -0.13 9.52
N ASN A 51 -0.11 0.08 8.33
CA ASN A 51 -0.47 -0.69 7.15
C ASN A 51 0.06 -2.12 7.23
N THR A 52 1.25 -2.33 7.80
CA THR A 52 1.77 -3.67 8.10
C THR A 52 0.88 -4.39 9.11
N GLN A 53 0.51 -3.73 10.21
CA GLN A 53 -0.41 -4.31 11.22
C GLN A 53 -1.78 -4.66 10.63
N LEU A 54 -2.31 -3.80 9.74
CA LEU A 54 -3.58 -4.07 9.07
C LEU A 54 -3.49 -5.33 8.19
N HIS A 55 -2.44 -5.46 7.39
CA HIS A 55 -2.23 -6.66 6.57
C HIS A 55 -2.06 -7.93 7.40
N GLU A 56 -1.31 -7.87 8.51
CA GLU A 56 -1.17 -9.00 9.43
C GLU A 56 -2.52 -9.43 10.03
N LEU A 57 -3.43 -8.49 10.29
CA LEU A 57 -4.78 -8.77 10.78
C LEU A 57 -5.71 -9.34 9.70
N GLU A 58 -5.60 -8.88 8.46
CA GLU A 58 -6.33 -9.42 7.30
C GLU A 58 -5.93 -10.88 7.06
N ASP A 59 -4.62 -11.17 7.08
CA ASP A 59 -4.08 -12.52 6.84
C ASP A 59 -4.56 -13.55 7.88
N VAL A 60 -4.78 -13.14 9.15
CA VAL A 60 -5.30 -14.04 10.19
C VAL A 60 -6.82 -14.20 10.12
N ALA A 61 -7.57 -13.17 9.71
CA ALA A 61 -9.01 -13.26 9.53
C ALA A 61 -9.40 -14.22 8.40
N ASP A 62 -8.58 -14.29 7.35
CA ASP A 62 -8.74 -15.26 6.26
C ASP A 62 -8.41 -16.70 6.71
N ALA A 63 -7.52 -16.88 7.69
CA ALA A 63 -7.14 -18.21 8.22
C ALA A 63 -8.20 -18.80 9.19
N GLU A 64 -8.95 -17.97 9.90
CA GLU A 64 -9.96 -18.42 10.87
C GLU A 64 -11.32 -18.76 10.21
N ASN A 65 -11.50 -18.49 8.91
CA ASN A 65 -12.75 -18.73 8.19
C ASN A 65 -12.85 -20.10 7.50
N GLU A 66 -11.82 -20.97 7.62
CA GLU A 66 -11.80 -22.31 7.00
C GLU A 66 -12.52 -23.40 7.82
N VAL A 67 -13.04 -23.08 9.02
CA VAL A 67 -13.89 -24.01 9.79
C VAL A 67 -15.36 -23.60 9.66
N GLY A 68 -15.91 -23.96 8.51
CA GLY A 68 -17.29 -24.43 8.33
C GLY A 68 -18.42 -23.40 8.41
N VAL A 69 -18.88 -22.92 7.24
CA VAL A 69 -20.31 -22.93 6.86
C VAL A 69 -20.41 -23.06 5.34
N ASP A 70 -20.80 -24.24 4.87
CA ASP A 70 -21.46 -24.40 3.58
C ASP A 70 -22.79 -23.63 3.57
N ASN A 71 -22.88 -22.53 2.82
CA ASN A 71 -24.02 -22.22 1.95
C ASN A 71 -23.84 -20.89 1.21
N HIS A 72 -23.93 -20.99 -0.10
CA HIS A 72 -23.90 -19.93 -1.09
C HIS A 72 -25.12 -18.98 -1.00
N CYS A 73 -24.89 -17.66 -1.00
CA CYS A 73 -25.40 -16.63 -1.94
C CYS A 73 -25.52 -15.25 -1.25
N GLY A 74 -24.85 -14.21 -1.78
CA GLY A 74 -25.07 -12.83 -1.28
C GLY A 74 -24.25 -11.76 -1.99
N LEU A 75 -24.93 -10.98 -2.82
CA LEU A 75 -24.43 -9.96 -3.74
C LEU A 75 -23.94 -8.69 -3.03
N THR A 76 -22.80 -8.13 -3.44
CA THR A 76 -22.64 -6.66 -3.49
C THR A 76 -21.78 -6.24 -4.68
N GLY A 77 -22.41 -5.92 -5.81
CA GLY A 77 -21.79 -5.13 -6.87
C GLY A 77 -21.62 -3.68 -6.43
N ARG A 78 -20.48 -3.06 -6.75
CA ARG A 78 -20.23 -1.63 -6.52
C ARG A 78 -20.25 -0.88 -7.85
N SER A 79 -21.13 0.11 -7.90
CA SER A 79 -21.67 0.81 -9.06
C SER A 79 -20.68 1.64 -9.88
N LYS A 80 -21.02 1.79 -11.16
CA LYS A 80 -20.49 2.79 -12.13
C LYS A 80 -20.77 4.24 -11.71
N GLY A 81 -19.89 5.15 -12.13
CA GLY A 81 -20.14 6.58 -12.36
C GLY A 81 -18.84 7.22 -12.85
N GLY A 82 -18.79 8.10 -13.85
CA GLY A 82 -19.75 8.70 -14.77
C GLY A 82 -18.94 9.42 -15.86
#